data_AF-A0A496SJJ2-F1
#
_entry.id   AF-A0A496SJJ2-F1
#
_cell.length_a   1.000
_cell.length_b   1.000
_cell.length_c   1.000
_cell.angle_alpha   90.00
_cell.angle_beta   90.00
_cell.angle_gamma   90.00
#
_symmetry.space_group_name_H-M   'P 1'
#
loop_
_entity.id
_entity.type
_entity.pdbx_description
1 polymer ?
#
loop_
_entity_poly.entity_id
_entity_poly.type
_entity_poly.pdbx_seq_one_letter_code
_entity_poly.pdbx_strand_id
1 'polypeptide(L)'
;PTTGDLLLIWNDHSGEYARFGNKRTPLTAAISRDEGQSWENKKIIEDDPDGWYCYTSLTFVEDTAVLSYCAGNSEVGGLNLLQVTLIKIDWFYS
;
A
#
# COMPACT_ATOMS: atom_id res chain seq x y z
N PRO A 1 16.63 1.09 0.39
CA PRO A 1 16.35 1.63 1.74
C PRO A 1 17.60 1.58 2.65
N THR A 2 17.90 2.66 3.37
CA THR A 2 19.14 2.84 4.16
C THR A 2 18.90 3.04 5.66
N THR A 3 17.64 3.12 6.10
CA THR A 3 17.28 3.45 7.48
C THR A 3 17.31 2.25 8.43
N GLY A 4 17.10 1.04 7.91
CA GLY A 4 16.89 -0.17 8.71
C GLY A 4 15.44 -0.41 9.09
N ASP A 5 14.57 0.60 8.91
CA ASP A 5 13.14 0.49 9.19
C ASP A 5 12.44 -0.47 8.21
N LEU A 6 11.39 -1.14 8.69
CA LEU A 6 10.53 -1.97 7.88
C LEU A 6 9.40 -1.15 7.27
N LEU A 7 9.00 -1.49 6.04
CA LEU A 7 7.81 -0.96 5.38
C LEU A 7 6.85 -2.10 5.13
N LEU A 8 5.60 -1.93 5.56
CA LEU A 8 4.51 -2.85 5.27
C LEU A 8 3.52 -2.20 4.32
N ILE A 9 3.06 -2.95 3.32
CA ILE A 9 2.00 -2.55 2.40
C ILE A 9 0.96 -3.67 2.41
N TRP A 10 -0.29 -3.35 2.75
CA TRP A 10 -1.35 -4.34 2.90
C TRP A 10 -2.73 -3.74 2.69
N ASN A 11 -3.74 -4.60 2.53
CA ASN A 11 -5.12 -4.14 2.60
C ASN A 11 -5.59 -4.10 4.05
N ASP A 12 -5.80 -2.91 4.59
CA ASP A 12 -6.11 -2.76 6.01
C ASP A 12 -7.59 -3.01 6.31
N HIS A 13 -7.86 -4.19 6.85
CA HIS A 13 -9.19 -4.61 7.33
C HIS A 13 -9.26 -4.70 8.87
N SER A 14 -8.41 -3.95 9.58
CA SER A 14 -8.41 -3.90 11.06
C SER A 14 -9.68 -3.31 11.68
N GLY A 15 -10.50 -2.61 10.89
CA GLY A 15 -11.69 -1.90 11.35
C GLY A 15 -11.50 -0.38 11.48
N GLU A 16 -10.28 0.13 11.25
CA GLU A 16 -10.00 1.57 11.17
C GLU A 16 -10.66 2.23 9.94
N TYR A 17 -10.73 1.51 8.82
CA TYR A 17 -11.34 1.97 7.57
C TYR A 17 -12.61 1.19 7.23
N ALA A 18 -13.43 1.79 6.38
CA ALA A 18 -14.64 1.16 5.86
C ALA A 18 -14.29 -0.14 5.11
N ARG A 19 -15.06 -1.20 5.37
CA ARG A 19 -14.90 -2.49 4.71
C ARG A 19 -15.98 -2.70 3.66
N PHE A 20 -15.55 -3.01 2.44
CA PHE A 20 -16.45 -3.24 1.32
C PHE A 20 -16.48 -4.74 0.98
N GLY A 21 -17.16 -5.52 1.82
CA GLY A 21 -17.34 -6.97 1.59
C GLY A 21 -16.02 -7.76 1.50
N ASN A 22 -15.81 -8.44 0.37
CA ASN A 22 -14.63 -9.25 0.07
C ASN A 22 -13.59 -8.53 -0.82
N LYS A 23 -13.73 -7.21 -1.00
CA LYS A 23 -12.81 -6.38 -1.78
C LYS A 23 -11.45 -6.25 -1.10
N ARG A 24 -10.41 -5.96 -1.89
CA ARG A 24 -9.03 -5.75 -1.45
C ARG A 24 -8.69 -4.26 -1.52
N THR A 25 -9.37 -3.50 -0.67
CA THR A 25 -9.28 -2.04 -0.52
C THR A 25 -9.59 -1.68 0.95
N PRO A 26 -9.02 -0.60 1.53
CA PRO A 26 -7.97 0.25 0.94
C PRO A 26 -6.63 -0.48 0.79
N LEU A 27 -5.70 0.06 0.00
CA LEU A 27 -4.28 -0.32 0.04
C LEU A 27 -3.55 0.68 0.94
N THR A 28 -2.89 0.17 1.96
CA THR A 28 -2.33 0.97 3.05
C THR A 28 -0.83 0.68 3.20
N ALA A 29 -0.07 1.67 3.66
CA ALA A 29 1.32 1.54 4.07
C ALA A 29 1.53 1.98 5.53
N ALA A 30 2.56 1.44 6.17
CA ALA A 30 3.05 1.87 7.48
C ALA A 30 4.51 1.46 7.64
N ILE A 31 5.22 2.13 8.54
CA ILE A 31 6.61 1.80 8.87
C ILE A 31 6.71 1.18 10.26
N SER A 32 7.78 0.43 10.49
CA SER A 32 8.19 0.00 11.82
C SER A 32 9.67 0.31 12.05
N ARG A 33 9.97 0.92 13.19
CA ARG A 33 11.33 1.23 13.65
C ARG A 33 11.84 0.26 14.71
N ASP A 34 11.05 -0.75 15.05
CA ASP A 34 11.28 -1.67 16.17
C ASP A 34 11.15 -3.14 15.76
N GLU A 35 11.61 -3.45 14.54
CA GLU A 35 11.64 -4.81 13.96
C GLU A 35 10.25 -5.46 13.87
N GLY A 36 9.22 -4.65 13.60
CA GLY A 36 7.85 -5.10 13.39
C GLY A 36 7.03 -5.29 14.66
N GLN A 37 7.50 -4.83 15.82
CA GLN A 37 6.73 -4.89 17.07
C GLN A 37 5.58 -3.87 17.09
N SER A 38 5.81 -2.68 16.55
CA SER A 38 4.80 -1.65 16.36
C SER A 38 4.87 -1.05 14.95
N TRP A 39 3.72 -0.53 14.50
CA TRP A 39 3.57 0.07 13.18
C TRP A 39 3.04 1.49 13.34
N GLU A 40 3.74 2.46 12.75
CA GLU A 40 3.43 3.88 12.82
C GLU A 40 3.30 4.49 11.42
N ASN A 41 2.85 5.75 11.36
CA ASN A 41 2.65 6.51 10.13
C ASN A 41 1.81 5.75 9.09
N LYS A 42 0.67 5.21 9.55
CA LYS A 42 -0.26 4.51 8.68
C LYS A 42 -0.86 5.48 7.66
N LYS A 43 -0.76 5.15 6.38
CA LYS A 43 -1.23 5.99 5.27
C LYS A 43 -1.91 5.17 4.18
N ILE A 44 -2.95 5.75 3.58
CA ILE A 44 -3.66 5.13 2.46
C ILE A 44 -2.96 5.48 1.14
N ILE A 45 -2.70 4.48 0.32
CA ILE A 45 -2.19 4.61 -1.05
C ILE A 45 -3.36 4.62 -2.04
N GLU A 46 -4.36 3.74 -1.84
CA GLU A 46 -5.56 3.63 -2.67
C GLU A 46 -6.80 3.41 -1.79
N ASP A 47 -7.90 4.09 -2.08
CA ASP A 47 -9.13 4.06 -1.25
C ASP A 47 -10.43 3.83 -2.02
N ASP A 48 -10.39 3.56 -3.34
CA ASP A 48 -11.60 3.24 -4.12
C ASP A 48 -12.38 2.09 -3.43
N PRO A 49 -13.64 2.31 -3.00
CA PRO A 49 -14.50 1.30 -2.39
C PRO A 49 -14.75 0.06 -3.26
N ASP A 50 -14.69 0.20 -4.59
CA ASP A 50 -14.85 -0.90 -5.53
C ASP A 50 -13.49 -1.46 -6.01
N GLY A 51 -12.41 -0.85 -5.55
CA GLY A 51 -11.03 -1.17 -5.88
C GLY A 51 -10.58 -2.56 -5.42
N TRP A 52 -9.59 -3.08 -6.13
CA TRP A 52 -9.06 -4.42 -5.91
C TRP A 52 -7.54 -4.44 -6.14
N TYR A 53 -6.77 -4.29 -5.07
CA TYR A 53 -5.32 -4.06 -5.12
C TYR A 53 -4.54 -5.27 -4.59
N CYS A 54 -3.68 -5.88 -5.41
CA CYS A 54 -3.10 -7.20 -5.14
C CYS A 54 -1.68 -7.37 -5.69
N TYR A 55 -0.99 -8.41 -5.19
CA TYR A 55 0.29 -8.88 -5.74
C TYR A 55 1.33 -7.76 -5.82
N THR A 56 1.49 -7.05 -4.70
CA THR A 56 2.41 -5.92 -4.59
C THR A 56 3.85 -6.38 -4.78
N SER A 57 4.62 -5.60 -5.51
CA SER A 57 6.08 -5.67 -5.57
C SER A 57 6.66 -4.28 -5.39
N LEU A 58 7.81 -4.20 -4.75
CA LEU A 58 8.42 -2.95 -4.37
C LEU A 58 9.92 -2.99 -4.66
N THR A 59 10.44 -1.91 -5.22
CA THR A 59 11.88 -1.63 -5.24
C THR A 59 12.14 -0.18 -4.84
N PHE A 60 13.37 0.11 -4.42
CA PHE A 60 13.79 1.47 -4.08
C PHE A 60 14.81 1.95 -5.10
N VAL A 61 14.56 3.13 -5.66
CA VAL A 61 15.47 3.83 -6.57
C VAL A 61 15.72 5.21 -5.98
N GLU A 62 16.95 5.45 -5.53
CA GLU A 62 17.33 6.69 -4.85
C GLU A 62 16.40 7.01 -3.67
N ASP A 63 15.69 8.15 -3.73
CA ASP A 63 14.75 8.65 -2.72
C ASP A 63 13.29 8.21 -2.96
N THR A 64 13.08 7.26 -3.88
CA THR A 64 11.76 6.89 -4.38
C THR A 64 11.50 5.40 -4.23
N ALA A 65 10.35 5.08 -3.65
CA ALA A 65 9.75 3.76 -3.65
C ALA A 65 8.95 3.57 -4.95
N VAL A 66 9.34 2.57 -5.75
CA VAL A 66 8.63 2.18 -6.97
C VAL A 66 7.77 0.96 -6.63
N LEU A 67 6.48 1.22 -6.40
CA LEU A 67 5.50 0.21 -6.04
C LEU A 67 4.69 -0.20 -7.27
N SER A 68 4.60 -1.49 -7.56
CA SER A 68 3.71 -2.01 -8.60
C SER A 68 2.78 -3.09 -8.06
N TYR A 69 1.57 -3.15 -8.60
CA TYR A 69 0.52 -4.07 -8.17
C TYR A 69 -0.51 -4.28 -9.27
N CYS A 70 -1.22 -5.41 -9.19
CA CYS A 70 -2.48 -5.56 -9.92
C CYS A 70 -3.53 -4.69 -9.25
N ALA A 71 -4.20 -3.88 -10.06
CA ALA A 71 -5.30 -3.01 -9.68
C ALA A 71 -6.50 -3.26 -10.60
N GLY A 72 -7.59 -2.56 -10.28
CA GLY A 72 -8.81 -2.57 -11.05
C GLY A 72 -10.02 -2.38 -10.14
N ASN A 73 -11.17 -2.22 -10.78
CA ASN A 73 -12.48 -2.14 -10.16
C ASN A 73 -13.49 -2.82 -11.10
N SER A 74 -14.80 -2.69 -10.84
CA SER A 74 -15.83 -3.34 -11.67
C SER A 74 -15.88 -2.81 -13.11
N GLU A 75 -15.39 -1.59 -13.36
CA GLU A 75 -15.39 -0.99 -14.70
C GLU A 75 -14.20 -1.46 -15.55
N VAL A 76 -13.00 -1.52 -14.95
CA VAL A 76 -11.75 -1.91 -15.65
C VAL A 76 -11.56 -3.44 -15.67
N GLY A 77 -12.18 -4.14 -14.71
CA GLY A 77 -11.91 -5.54 -14.37
C GLY A 77 -10.92 -5.64 -13.21
N GLY A 78 -11.31 -6.34 -12.14
CA GLY A 78 -10.65 -6.23 -10.82
C GLY A 78 -9.15 -6.56 -10.76
N LEU A 79 -8.60 -7.39 -11.65
CA LEU A 79 -7.16 -7.71 -11.69
C LEU A 79 -6.55 -7.42 -13.06
N ASN A 80 -7.10 -6.44 -13.78
CA ASN A 80 -6.83 -6.23 -15.20
C ASN A 80 -5.91 -5.02 -15.47
N LEU A 81 -5.54 -4.26 -14.43
CA LEU A 81 -4.67 -3.10 -14.54
C LEU A 81 -3.34 -3.36 -13.84
N LEU A 82 -2.22 -3.15 -14.53
CA LEU A 82 -0.92 -2.95 -13.88
C LEU A 82 -0.83 -1.49 -13.46
N GLN A 83 -0.78 -1.27 -12.15
CA GLN A 83 -0.54 0.05 -11.57
C GLN A 83 0.93 0.15 -11.14
N VAL A 84 1.57 1.28 -11.44
CA VAL A 84 2.92 1.63 -10.96
C VAL A 84 2.85 3.00 -10.29
N THR A 85 3.09 3.03 -9.00
CA THR A 85 2.99 4.22 -8.15
C THR A 85 4.37 4.57 -7.62
N LEU A 86 4.78 5.83 -7.83
CA LEU A 86 6.04 6.37 -7.34
C LEU A 86 5.78 7.16 -6.07
N ILE A 87 6.36 6.73 -4.96
CA ILE A 87 6.16 7.34 -3.64
C ILE A 87 7.51 7.81 -3.12
N LYS A 88 7.63 9.08 -2.75
CA LYS A 88 8.84 9.59 -2.12
C LYS A 88 9.02 8.94 -0.74
N ILE A 89 10.25 8.59 -0.38
CA ILE A 89 10.51 7.85 0.87
C ILE A 89 10.06 8.67 2.09
N ASP A 90 10.24 9.98 2.09
CA ASP A 90 9.81 10.89 3.16
C ASP A 90 8.29 10.92 3.38
N TRP A 91 7.50 10.56 2.36
CA TRP A 91 6.05 10.41 2.50
C TRP A 91 5.69 9.32 3.51
N PHE A 92 6.48 8.26 3.69
CA PHE A 92 6.21 7.24 4.72
C PHE A 92 6.53 7.71 6.15
N TYR A 93 7.22 8.84 6.31
CA TYR A 93 7.68 9.37 7.60
C TYR A 93 6.97 10.66 8.06
N SER A 94 6.12 11.23 7.21
CA SER A 94 5.44 12.53 7.42
C SER A 94 4.03 12.42 7.95
#